data_AF-A0A2N0KHA3-F1
#
_entry.id   AF-A0A2N0KHA3-F1
#
_cell.length_a   1.000
_cell.length_b   1.000
_cell.length_c   1.000
_cell.angle_alpha   90.00
_cell.angle_beta   90.00
_cell.angle_gamma   90.00
#
_symmetry.space_group_name_H-M   'P 1'
#
loop_
_entity.id
_entity.type
_entity.pdbx_description
1 polymer ?
#
loop_
_entity_poly.entity_id
_entity_poly.type
_entity_poly.pdbx_seq_one_letter_code
_entity_poly.pdbx_strand_id
1 'polypeptide(L)'
;MLKARRELFRKLSKEIRSKAVMAALESVPRERFVPPEVSHLAYQDKPLPIGADQTISQPFIVAIMTQALELQGNERVLEVGTGSGYQAAVLSLLVPRGHLITVERVPALKDKAKALLKALGYNNVTVELAGPTLGAPQHGPFDAIIVTAASPQIPDSLVSQLAVGGRLVIPVGTRENQELMRVLRTEEGISVRWLGPCRFVPLIGKEAFPER
;
A
#
# COMPACT_ATOMS: atom_id res chain seq x y z
N MET A 1 -3.90 20.55 -14.13
CA MET A 1 -3.26 19.31 -13.60
C MET A 1 -1.76 19.48 -13.33
N LEU A 2 -0.95 19.91 -14.29
CA LEU A 2 0.52 20.01 -14.14
C LEU A 2 0.99 20.91 -12.97
N LYS A 3 0.35 22.07 -12.74
CA LYS A 3 0.66 22.96 -11.60
C LYS A 3 0.42 22.27 -10.26
N ALA A 4 -0.73 21.60 -10.10
CA ALA A 4 -1.09 20.87 -8.88
C ALA A 4 -0.12 19.72 -8.60
N ARG A 5 0.27 18.97 -9.64
CA ARG A 5 1.29 17.91 -9.55
C ARG A 5 2.63 18.44 -9.05
N ARG A 6 3.16 19.52 -9.64
CA ARG A 6 4.42 20.14 -9.18
C ARG A 6 4.33 20.63 -7.73
N GLU A 7 3.21 21.25 -7.37
CA GLU A 7 3.01 21.74 -6.01
C GLU A 7 2.97 20.61 -4.98
N LEU A 8 2.27 19.52 -5.29
CA LEU A 8 2.22 18.32 -4.46
C LEU A 8 3.63 17.82 -4.16
N PHE A 9 4.42 17.54 -5.20
CA PHE A 9 5.75 16.94 -5.01
C PHE A 9 6.74 17.88 -4.33
N ARG A 10 6.63 19.20 -4.55
CA ARG A 10 7.39 20.20 -3.78
C ARG A 10 7.05 20.20 -2.28
N LYS A 11 5.80 19.89 -1.90
CA LYS A 11 5.41 19.77 -0.50
C LYS A 11 5.94 18.46 0.08
N LEU A 12 5.71 17.34 -0.61
CA LEU A 12 6.15 16.01 -0.17
C LEU A 12 7.68 15.94 0.00
N SER A 13 8.45 16.57 -0.88
CA SER A 13 9.93 16.55 -0.82
C SER A 13 10.52 17.19 0.43
N LYS A 14 9.72 17.94 1.22
CA LYS A 14 10.16 18.50 2.50
C LYS A 14 10.14 17.47 3.63
N GLU A 15 9.29 16.46 3.52
CA GLU A 15 9.04 15.47 4.56
C GLU A 15 9.57 14.07 4.18
N ILE A 16 9.55 13.75 2.88
CA ILE A 16 9.98 12.47 2.33
C ILE A 16 11.44 12.56 1.91
N ARG A 17 12.29 11.82 2.62
CA ARG A 17 13.75 11.82 2.45
C ARG A 17 14.21 10.88 1.33
N SER A 18 13.46 9.82 1.05
CA SER A 18 13.82 8.85 0.02
C SER A 18 13.60 9.42 -1.38
N LYS A 19 14.70 9.69 -2.08
CA LYS A 19 14.69 10.13 -3.48
C LYS A 19 14.05 9.10 -4.41
N ALA A 20 14.28 7.80 -4.14
CA ALA A 20 13.68 6.72 -4.93
C ALA A 20 12.16 6.71 -4.80
N VAL A 21 11.62 6.86 -3.58
CA VAL A 21 10.18 6.94 -3.34
C VAL A 21 9.56 8.15 -4.03
N MET A 22 10.21 9.32 -3.92
CA MET A 22 9.76 10.52 -4.61
C MET A 22 9.73 10.33 -6.14
N ALA A 23 10.79 9.77 -6.72
CA ALA A 23 10.85 9.49 -8.15
C ALA A 23 9.77 8.49 -8.61
N ALA A 24 9.49 7.45 -7.82
CA ALA A 24 8.44 6.48 -8.11
C ALA A 24 7.06 7.13 -8.09
N LEU A 25 6.73 7.89 -7.04
CA LEU A 25 5.45 8.62 -6.95
C LEU A 25 5.29 9.63 -8.08
N GLU A 26 6.37 10.34 -8.43
CA GLU A 26 6.36 11.27 -9.56
C GLU A 26 6.13 10.55 -10.89
N SER A 27 6.62 9.33 -11.06
CA SER A 27 6.52 8.59 -12.32
C SER A 27 5.15 7.95 -12.54
N VAL A 28 4.46 7.54 -11.48
CA VAL A 28 3.14 6.90 -11.57
C VAL A 28 2.05 7.93 -11.86
N PRO A 29 1.27 7.80 -12.95
CA PRO A 29 0.23 8.77 -13.32
C PRO A 29 -1.02 8.58 -12.46
N ARG A 30 -1.02 9.13 -11.23
CA ARG A 30 -2.08 8.95 -10.22
C ARG A 30 -3.50 9.21 -10.74
N GLU A 31 -3.68 10.12 -11.68
CA GLU A 31 -4.95 10.44 -12.34
C GLU A 31 -5.57 9.25 -13.09
N ARG A 32 -4.77 8.26 -13.48
CA ARG A 32 -5.24 7.02 -14.13
C ARG A 32 -5.85 6.03 -13.14
N PHE A 33 -5.57 6.19 -11.85
CA PHE A 33 -5.98 5.29 -10.77
C PHE A 33 -7.24 5.79 -10.03
N VAL A 34 -7.90 6.82 -10.55
CA VAL A 34 -9.13 7.36 -9.98
C VAL A 34 -10.23 7.46 -11.04
N PRO A 35 -11.52 7.46 -10.64
CA PRO A 35 -12.62 7.70 -11.55
C PRO A 35 -12.51 9.05 -12.29
N PRO A 36 -13.00 9.16 -13.55
CA PRO A 36 -12.91 10.39 -14.35
C PRO A 36 -13.44 11.63 -13.62
N GLU A 37 -14.50 11.47 -12.84
CA GLU A 37 -15.22 12.54 -12.12
C GLU A 37 -14.31 13.25 -11.11
N VAL A 38 -13.35 12.54 -10.52
CA VAL A 38 -12.43 13.08 -9.50
C VAL A 38 -10.99 13.17 -10.02
N SER A 39 -10.73 12.85 -11.29
CA SER A 39 -9.38 12.88 -11.89
C SER A 39 -8.70 14.25 -11.80
N HIS A 40 -9.47 15.33 -11.89
CA HIS A 40 -8.98 16.70 -11.71
C HIS A 40 -8.42 16.99 -10.30
N LEU A 41 -8.79 16.16 -9.31
CA LEU A 41 -8.32 16.22 -7.92
C LEU A 41 -7.16 15.28 -7.63
N ALA A 42 -6.70 14.46 -8.59
CA ALA A 42 -5.76 13.36 -8.36
C ALA A 42 -4.46 13.76 -7.63
N TYR A 43 -4.02 15.02 -7.81
CA TYR A 43 -2.80 15.57 -7.21
C TYR A 43 -3.07 16.49 -6.02
N GLN A 44 -4.28 16.50 -5.48
CA GLN A 44 -4.51 17.04 -4.13
C GLN A 44 -4.00 16.05 -3.10
N ASP A 45 -3.39 16.55 -2.04
CA ASP A 45 -2.87 15.71 -0.97
C ASP A 45 -4.00 15.24 -0.03
N LYS A 46 -4.92 14.43 -0.55
CA LYS A 46 -6.06 13.87 0.18
C LYS A 46 -6.49 12.53 -0.42
N PRO A 47 -7.22 11.68 0.32
CA PRO A 47 -7.81 10.49 -0.25
C PRO A 47 -8.93 10.84 -1.24
N LEU A 48 -9.17 9.97 -2.23
CA LEU A 48 -10.25 10.13 -3.22
C LEU A 48 -11.05 8.83 -3.35
N PRO A 49 -12.36 8.88 -3.63
CA PRO A 49 -13.18 7.68 -3.81
C PRO A 49 -12.77 6.92 -5.07
N ILE A 50 -12.79 5.59 -5.00
CA ILE A 50 -12.51 4.70 -6.14
C ILE A 50 -13.65 3.72 -6.44
N GLY A 51 -14.78 3.87 -5.74
CA GLY A 51 -15.93 2.96 -5.78
C GLY A 51 -15.90 1.90 -4.68
N ALA A 52 -17.00 1.15 -4.53
CA ALA A 52 -17.16 0.09 -3.53
C ALA A 52 -16.80 0.51 -2.09
N ASP A 53 -17.14 1.75 -1.71
CA ASP A 53 -16.80 2.37 -0.42
C ASP A 53 -15.30 2.41 -0.09
N GLN A 54 -14.44 2.28 -1.11
CA GLN A 54 -12.99 2.35 -0.97
C GLN A 54 -12.45 3.71 -1.42
N THR A 55 -11.24 4.02 -0.95
CA THR A 55 -10.50 5.22 -1.37
C THR A 55 -9.10 4.88 -1.83
N ILE A 56 -8.57 5.68 -2.75
CA ILE A 56 -7.12 5.77 -2.98
C ILE A 56 -6.53 6.64 -1.86
N SER A 57 -5.47 6.15 -1.19
CA SER A 57 -4.86 6.85 -0.05
C SER A 57 -4.24 8.19 -0.44
N GLN A 58 -4.20 9.13 0.50
CA GLN A 58 -3.49 10.41 0.38
C GLN A 58 -2.04 10.21 -0.09
N PRO A 59 -1.53 11.00 -1.07
CA PRO A 59 -0.16 10.89 -1.56
C PRO A 59 0.92 10.92 -0.46
N PHE A 60 0.80 11.80 0.54
CA PHE A 60 1.71 11.82 1.69
C PHE A 60 1.74 10.49 2.45
N ILE A 61 0.57 9.88 2.67
CA ILE A 61 0.46 8.58 3.36
C ILE A 61 1.08 7.45 2.52
N VAL A 62 0.84 7.44 1.20
CA VAL A 62 1.52 6.49 0.30
C VAL A 62 3.05 6.66 0.42
N ALA A 63 3.54 7.90 0.43
CA ALA A 63 4.96 8.19 0.48
C ALA A 63 5.62 7.76 1.81
N ILE A 64 5.02 8.10 2.96
CA ILE A 64 5.58 7.75 4.28
C ILE A 64 5.57 6.23 4.50
N MET A 65 4.50 5.53 4.08
CA MET A 65 4.42 4.07 4.19
C MET A 65 5.47 3.40 3.31
N THR A 66 5.57 3.83 2.05
CA THR A 66 6.52 3.27 1.09
C THR A 66 7.97 3.52 1.54
N GLN A 67 8.29 4.71 2.06
CA GLN A 67 9.60 5.01 2.62
C GLN A 67 9.96 4.12 3.80
N ALA A 68 8.99 3.81 4.67
CA ALA A 68 9.20 2.98 5.86
C ALA A 68 9.51 1.52 5.54
N LEU A 69 9.22 1.04 4.33
CA LEU A 69 9.60 -0.31 3.87
C LEU A 69 11.09 -0.45 3.55
N GLU A 70 11.78 0.67 3.27
CA GLU A 70 13.22 0.70 2.98
C GLU A 70 13.65 -0.28 1.88
N LEU A 71 12.89 -0.30 0.78
CA LEU A 71 13.13 -1.18 -0.38
C LEU A 71 14.44 -0.85 -1.10
N GLN A 72 15.14 -1.88 -1.57
CA GLN A 72 16.47 -1.89 -2.18
C GLN A 72 16.47 -2.38 -3.63
N GLY A 73 15.35 -2.94 -4.11
CA GLY A 73 15.12 -3.19 -5.53
C GLY A 73 14.94 -4.66 -5.92
N ASN A 74 15.12 -5.59 -5.00
CA ASN A 74 15.07 -7.04 -5.23
C ASN A 74 14.09 -7.77 -4.32
N GLU A 75 13.37 -7.03 -3.48
CA GLU A 75 12.45 -7.59 -2.50
C GLU A 75 11.25 -8.30 -3.14
N ARG A 76 10.81 -9.37 -2.47
CA ARG A 76 9.46 -9.90 -2.60
C ARG A 76 8.53 -9.12 -1.68
N VAL A 77 7.57 -8.43 -2.27
CA VAL A 77 6.66 -7.52 -1.56
C VAL A 77 5.24 -8.06 -1.59
N LEU A 78 4.53 -7.96 -0.47
CA LEU A 78 3.09 -8.17 -0.38
C LEU A 78 2.38 -6.83 -0.11
N GLU A 79 1.36 -6.51 -0.88
CA GLU A 79 0.38 -5.48 -0.57
C GLU A 79 -0.97 -6.13 -0.20
N VAL A 80 -1.54 -5.73 0.93
CA VAL A 80 -2.89 -6.14 1.34
C VAL A 80 -3.82 -4.95 1.17
N GLY A 81 -4.72 -5.05 0.19
CA GLY A 81 -5.63 -3.97 -0.22
C GLY A 81 -5.19 -3.30 -1.52
N THR A 82 -5.32 -4.01 -2.65
CA THR A 82 -4.95 -3.44 -3.97
C THR A 82 -5.69 -2.14 -4.27
N GLY A 83 -6.99 -2.08 -3.96
CA GLY A 83 -7.85 -0.93 -4.24
C GLY A 83 -7.79 -0.51 -5.70
N SER A 84 -7.22 0.66 -5.97
CA SER A 84 -7.04 1.16 -7.34
C SER A 84 -5.84 0.56 -8.08
N GLY A 85 -4.87 -0.01 -7.35
CA GLY A 85 -3.57 -0.42 -7.86
C GLY A 85 -2.50 0.69 -7.84
N TYR A 86 -2.79 1.90 -7.33
CA TYR A 86 -1.81 2.98 -7.32
C TYR A 86 -0.59 2.69 -6.44
N GLN A 87 -0.80 2.20 -5.22
CA GLN A 87 0.29 1.83 -4.32
C GLN A 87 1.09 0.65 -4.89
N ALA A 88 0.41 -0.33 -5.51
CA ALA A 88 1.06 -1.40 -6.28
C ALA A 88 1.99 -0.87 -7.39
N ALA A 89 1.53 0.09 -8.18
CA ALA A 89 2.31 0.72 -9.24
C ALA A 89 3.57 1.44 -8.69
N VAL A 90 3.44 2.12 -7.55
CA VAL A 90 4.57 2.78 -6.88
C VAL A 90 5.59 1.75 -6.40
N LEU A 91 5.15 0.67 -5.74
CA LEU A 91 6.03 -0.38 -5.24
C LEU A 91 6.72 -1.12 -6.39
N SER A 92 6.00 -1.42 -7.46
CA SER A 92 6.52 -2.07 -8.68
C SER A 92 7.78 -1.38 -9.22
N LEU A 93 7.79 -0.04 -9.26
CA LEU A 93 8.95 0.75 -9.70
C LEU A 93 10.12 0.70 -8.71
N LEU A 94 9.87 0.44 -7.43
CA LEU A 94 10.89 0.37 -6.39
C LEU A 94 11.52 -1.02 -6.25
N VAL A 95 10.92 -2.06 -6.85
CA VAL A 95 11.47 -3.43 -6.86
C VAL A 95 11.65 -4.00 -8.27
N PRO A 96 12.46 -3.35 -9.14
CA PRO A 96 12.59 -3.75 -10.55
C PRO A 96 13.19 -5.16 -10.75
N ARG A 97 13.94 -5.69 -9.77
CA ARG A 97 14.46 -7.07 -9.77
C ARG A 97 13.71 -7.98 -8.79
N GLY A 98 12.71 -7.42 -8.09
CA GLY A 98 11.86 -8.13 -7.16
C GLY A 98 10.50 -8.43 -7.77
N HIS A 99 9.55 -8.81 -6.92
CA HIS A 99 8.19 -9.14 -7.35
C HIS A 99 7.17 -8.67 -6.31
N LEU A 100 6.10 -8.03 -6.78
CA LEU A 100 5.00 -7.59 -5.94
C LEU A 100 3.81 -8.53 -6.09
N ILE A 101 3.24 -8.94 -4.98
CA ILE A 101 1.93 -9.59 -4.91
C ILE A 101 0.99 -8.62 -4.22
N THR A 102 -0.18 -8.39 -4.78
CA THR A 102 -1.21 -7.55 -4.17
C THR A 102 -2.53 -8.28 -4.13
N VAL A 103 -3.17 -8.28 -2.96
CA VAL A 103 -4.44 -8.98 -2.73
C VAL A 103 -5.57 -8.00 -2.48
N GLU A 104 -6.73 -8.28 -3.05
CA GLU A 104 -7.93 -7.45 -2.92
C GLU A 104 -9.17 -8.32 -2.70
N ARG A 105 -10.03 -7.91 -1.76
CA ARG A 105 -11.24 -8.65 -1.40
C ARG A 105 -12.41 -8.37 -2.32
N VAL A 106 -12.48 -7.18 -2.92
CA VAL A 106 -13.57 -6.77 -3.83
C VAL A 106 -13.23 -7.20 -5.26
N PRO A 107 -13.94 -8.18 -5.85
CA PRO A 107 -13.58 -8.74 -7.17
C PRO A 107 -13.50 -7.68 -8.27
N ALA A 108 -14.44 -6.73 -8.29
CA ALA A 108 -14.47 -5.66 -9.28
C ALA A 108 -13.26 -4.72 -9.21
N LEU A 109 -12.77 -4.40 -8.01
CA LEU A 109 -11.57 -3.58 -7.84
C LEU A 109 -10.32 -4.34 -8.26
N LYS A 110 -10.21 -5.60 -7.86
CA LYS A 110 -9.14 -6.53 -8.24
C LYS A 110 -9.00 -6.64 -9.76
N ASP A 111 -10.10 -6.87 -10.48
CA ASP A 111 -10.07 -7.00 -11.94
C ASP A 111 -9.73 -5.68 -12.64
N LYS A 112 -10.26 -4.56 -12.15
CA LYS A 112 -9.95 -3.21 -12.66
C LYS A 112 -8.49 -2.84 -12.46
N ALA A 113 -7.94 -3.05 -11.26
CA ALA A 113 -6.56 -2.78 -10.93
C ALA A 113 -5.61 -3.65 -11.77
N LYS A 114 -5.90 -4.95 -11.90
CA LYS A 114 -5.12 -5.89 -12.74
C LYS A 114 -5.05 -5.43 -14.20
N ALA A 115 -6.19 -5.06 -14.78
CA ALA A 115 -6.25 -4.58 -16.16
C ALA A 115 -5.46 -3.28 -16.34
N LEU A 116 -5.62 -2.33 -15.42
CA LEU A 116 -4.93 -1.04 -15.48
C LEU A 116 -3.41 -1.19 -15.33
N LEU A 117 -2.95 -1.96 -14.34
CA LEU A 117 -1.53 -2.19 -14.10
C LEU A 117 -0.85 -2.83 -15.31
N LYS A 118 -1.50 -3.83 -15.92
CA LYS A 118 -1.04 -4.45 -17.17
C LYS A 118 -0.99 -3.44 -18.32
N ALA A 119 -2.04 -2.64 -18.50
CA ALA A 119 -2.11 -1.63 -19.56
C ALA A 119 -1.04 -0.53 -19.43
N LEU A 120 -0.59 -0.24 -18.20
CA LEU A 120 0.47 0.72 -17.91
C LEU A 120 1.87 0.09 -17.88
N GLY A 121 2.00 -1.23 -18.09
CA GLY A 121 3.28 -1.92 -18.21
C GLY A 121 3.94 -2.34 -16.89
N TYR A 122 3.21 -2.38 -15.78
CA TYR A 122 3.72 -2.88 -14.49
C TYR A 122 3.73 -4.41 -14.48
N ASN A 123 4.78 -5.01 -15.03
CA ASN A 123 4.86 -6.45 -15.33
C ASN A 123 5.34 -7.33 -14.15
N ASN A 124 5.96 -6.74 -13.12
CA ASN A 124 6.41 -7.44 -11.90
C ASN A 124 5.36 -7.42 -10.78
N VAL A 125 4.08 -7.35 -11.15
CA VAL A 125 2.94 -7.30 -10.21
C VAL A 125 1.97 -8.44 -10.48
N THR A 126 1.72 -9.28 -9.48
CA THR A 126 0.61 -10.24 -9.47
C THR A 126 -0.52 -9.66 -8.64
N VAL A 127 -1.71 -9.53 -9.25
CA VAL A 127 -2.94 -9.13 -8.55
C VAL A 127 -3.82 -10.36 -8.34
N GLU A 128 -4.16 -10.64 -7.08
CA GLU A 128 -4.96 -11.80 -6.67
C GLU A 128 -6.19 -11.41 -5.87
N LEU A 129 -7.18 -12.30 -5.86
CA LEU A 129 -8.31 -12.19 -4.95
C LEU A 129 -7.84 -12.60 -3.55
N ALA A 130 -8.21 -11.83 -2.53
CA ALA A 130 -7.90 -12.17 -1.14
C ALA A 130 -8.49 -13.54 -0.75
N GLY A 131 -7.68 -14.35 -0.08
CA GLY A 131 -8.07 -15.66 0.43
C GLY A 131 -8.70 -15.61 1.83
N PRO A 132 -8.97 -16.78 2.44
CA PRO A 132 -9.56 -16.86 3.79
C PRO A 132 -8.58 -16.45 4.89
N THR A 133 -7.28 -16.54 4.64
CA THR A 133 -6.21 -16.05 5.51
C THR A 133 -5.71 -14.71 4.99
N LEU A 134 -5.44 -13.75 5.88
CA LEU A 134 -4.89 -12.45 5.48
C LEU A 134 -3.54 -12.62 4.78
N GLY A 135 -3.30 -11.80 3.76
CA GLY A 135 -2.08 -11.85 2.96
C GLY A 135 -2.12 -12.90 1.87
N ALA A 136 -0.98 -13.56 1.63
CA ALA A 136 -0.77 -14.49 0.53
C ALA A 136 0.22 -15.60 0.94
N PRO A 137 -0.15 -16.45 1.92
CA PRO A 137 0.77 -17.37 2.59
C PRO A 137 1.49 -18.34 1.65
N GLN A 138 0.86 -18.70 0.52
CA GLN A 138 1.44 -19.57 -0.50
C GLN A 138 2.60 -18.95 -1.28
N HIS A 139 2.85 -17.64 -1.13
CA HIS A 139 3.92 -16.93 -1.82
C HIS A 139 5.01 -16.39 -0.89
N GLY A 140 4.86 -16.55 0.43
CA GLY A 140 5.86 -16.11 1.40
C GLY A 140 7.14 -16.96 1.39
N PRO A 141 8.13 -16.59 2.22
CA PRO A 141 8.16 -15.39 3.04
C PRO A 141 8.37 -14.11 2.21
N PHE A 142 7.95 -12.96 2.74
CA PHE A 142 8.07 -11.63 2.13
C PHE A 142 9.12 -10.78 2.82
N ASP A 143 9.92 -10.04 2.06
CA ASP A 143 10.86 -9.07 2.61
C ASP A 143 10.14 -7.80 3.11
N ALA A 144 9.00 -7.49 2.50
CA ALA A 144 8.18 -6.35 2.84
C ALA A 144 6.69 -6.66 2.71
N ILE A 145 5.90 -6.23 3.68
CA ILE A 145 4.43 -6.26 3.63
C ILE A 145 3.92 -4.85 3.88
N ILE A 146 2.94 -4.42 3.10
CA ILE A 146 2.23 -3.15 3.31
C ILE A 146 0.72 -3.41 3.30
N VAL A 147 0.03 -2.88 4.31
CA VAL A 147 -1.42 -3.05 4.46
C VAL A 147 -2.06 -1.69 4.31
N THR A 148 -2.94 -1.54 3.32
CA THR A 148 -3.58 -0.26 2.95
C THR A 148 -5.02 -0.18 3.49
N ALA A 149 -5.28 -0.89 4.58
CA ALA A 149 -6.51 -0.89 5.36
C ALA A 149 -6.18 -1.07 6.85
N ALA A 150 -6.98 -0.49 7.73
CA ALA A 150 -6.73 -0.51 9.16
C ALA A 150 -7.15 -1.81 9.82
N SER A 151 -6.28 -2.34 10.67
CA SER A 151 -6.55 -3.54 11.48
C SER A 151 -6.72 -3.17 12.96
N PRO A 152 -7.58 -3.86 13.74
CA PRO A 152 -7.68 -3.64 15.19
C PRO A 152 -6.37 -3.90 15.94
N GLN A 153 -5.54 -4.80 15.40
CA GLN A 153 -4.23 -5.18 15.93
C GLN A 153 -3.31 -5.59 14.79
N ILE A 154 -2.02 -5.78 15.05
CA ILE A 154 -1.08 -6.36 14.09
C ILE A 154 -1.45 -7.85 13.90
N PRO A 155 -1.82 -8.32 12.69
CA PRO A 155 -2.21 -9.72 12.49
C PRO A 155 -0.99 -10.67 12.51
N ASP A 156 -1.06 -11.72 13.32
CA ASP A 156 -0.01 -12.75 13.41
C ASP A 156 0.17 -13.48 12.08
N SER A 157 -0.91 -13.68 11.33
CA SER A 157 -0.87 -14.22 9.96
C SER A 157 0.00 -13.42 9.01
N LEU A 158 0.05 -12.08 9.14
CA LEU A 158 0.91 -11.24 8.30
C LEU A 158 2.35 -11.23 8.82
N VAL A 159 2.55 -11.20 10.14
CA VAL A 159 3.90 -11.25 10.74
C VAL A 159 4.59 -12.58 10.41
N SER A 160 3.88 -13.70 10.48
CA SER A 160 4.42 -15.03 10.15
C SER A 160 4.83 -15.18 8.68
N GLN A 161 4.25 -14.38 7.79
CA GLN A 161 4.60 -14.32 6.37
C GLN A 161 5.84 -13.44 6.07
N LEU A 162 6.38 -12.69 7.03
CA LEU A 162 7.62 -11.93 6.82
C LEU A 162 8.87 -12.82 6.86
N ALA A 163 9.89 -12.51 6.07
CA ALA A 163 11.23 -13.03 6.30
C ALA A 163 11.83 -12.42 7.59
N VAL A 164 12.84 -13.06 8.18
CA VAL A 164 13.67 -12.39 9.20
C VAL A 164 14.36 -11.19 8.56
N GLY A 165 14.34 -10.04 9.22
CA GLY A 165 14.74 -8.74 8.67
C GLY A 165 13.66 -8.05 7.84
N GLY A 166 12.54 -8.73 7.60
CA GLY A 166 11.40 -8.23 6.84
C GLY A 166 10.60 -7.18 7.59
N ARG A 167 9.91 -6.31 6.85
CA ARG A 167 9.23 -5.12 7.38
C ARG A 167 7.76 -5.14 7.02
N LEU A 168 6.89 -4.90 7.99
CA LEU A 168 5.46 -4.70 7.77
C LEU A 168 5.09 -3.25 8.09
N VAL A 169 4.37 -2.59 7.20
CA VAL A 169 3.78 -1.27 7.44
C VAL A 169 2.27 -1.38 7.42
N ILE A 170 1.63 -1.00 8.52
CA ILE A 170 0.20 -1.24 8.74
C ILE A 170 -0.44 -0.14 9.60
N PRO A 171 -1.64 0.35 9.24
CA PRO A 171 -2.49 1.14 10.13
C PRO A 171 -3.12 0.24 11.19
N VAL A 172 -2.93 0.56 12.46
CA VAL A 172 -3.46 -0.20 13.60
C VAL A 172 -4.28 0.69 14.50
N GLY A 173 -5.45 0.21 14.91
CA GLY A 173 -6.28 0.90 15.89
C GLY A 173 -7.76 0.63 15.67
N THR A 174 -8.59 1.47 16.28
CA THR A 174 -10.04 1.42 16.13
C THR A 174 -10.50 1.92 14.76
N ARG A 175 -11.78 1.78 14.44
CA ARG A 175 -12.34 2.33 13.19
C ARG A 175 -12.20 3.86 13.10
N GLU A 176 -12.15 4.56 14.22
CA GLU A 176 -12.07 6.03 14.26
C GLU A 176 -10.65 6.58 14.49
N ASN A 177 -9.87 5.92 15.35
CA ASN A 177 -8.51 6.35 15.72
C ASN A 177 -7.51 5.26 15.38
N GLN A 178 -6.55 5.58 14.50
CA GLN A 178 -5.57 4.66 13.95
C GLN A 178 -4.18 5.29 13.94
N GLU A 179 -3.18 4.46 14.14
CA GLU A 179 -1.78 4.83 14.10
C GLU A 179 -1.06 4.03 13.02
N LEU A 180 -0.20 4.69 12.27
CA LEU A 180 0.62 4.02 11.29
C LEU A 180 1.83 3.40 12.00
N MET A 181 2.02 2.10 11.86
CA MET A 181 3.09 1.35 12.51
C MET A 181 4.00 0.70 11.47
N ARG A 182 5.30 0.65 11.78
CA ARG A 182 6.30 -0.19 11.11
C ARG A 182 6.73 -1.29 12.08
N VAL A 183 6.56 -2.53 11.65
CA VAL A 183 7.01 -3.73 12.33
C VAL A 183 8.25 -4.25 11.62
N LEU A 184 9.28 -4.63 12.37
CA LEU A 184 10.47 -5.32 11.89
C LEU A 184 10.48 -6.72 12.51
N ARG A 185 10.53 -7.77 11.68
CA ARG A 185 10.71 -9.15 12.16
C ARG A 185 12.19 -9.38 12.44
N THR A 186 12.55 -9.70 13.67
CA THR A 186 13.89 -10.09 14.10
C THR A 186 13.96 -11.60 14.31
N GLU A 187 15.13 -12.13 14.66
CA GLU A 187 15.27 -13.54 15.05
C GLU A 187 14.53 -13.86 16.37
N GLU A 188 14.38 -12.85 17.24
CA GLU A 188 13.83 -12.99 18.59
C GLU A 188 12.34 -12.61 18.69
N GLY A 189 11.75 -12.05 17.63
CA GLY A 189 10.36 -11.61 17.63
C GLY A 189 10.10 -10.43 16.69
N ILE A 190 9.38 -9.42 17.19
CA ILE A 190 9.08 -8.21 16.43
C ILE A 190 9.47 -6.94 17.19
N SER A 191 9.96 -5.94 16.46
CA SER A 191 10.12 -4.57 16.93
C SER A 191 9.10 -3.67 16.24
N VAL A 192 8.41 -2.81 16.98
CA VAL A 192 7.35 -1.95 16.47
C VAL A 192 7.75 -0.48 16.64
N ARG A 193 7.58 0.30 15.57
CA ARG A 193 7.83 1.75 15.55
C ARG A 193 6.60 2.49 15.07
N TRP A 194 6.19 3.52 15.82
CA TRP A 194 5.15 4.46 15.42
C TRP A 194 5.65 5.44 14.35
N LEU A 195 4.82 5.69 13.33
CA LEU A 195 5.11 6.57 12.21
C LEU A 195 4.21 7.82 12.14
N GLY A 196 3.12 7.85 12.91
CA GLY A 196 2.18 8.97 12.91
C GLY A 196 0.71 8.56 12.98
N PRO A 197 -0.20 9.50 13.21
CA PRO A 197 -1.63 9.26 13.10
C PRO A 197 -2.04 9.04 11.64
N CYS A 198 -3.08 8.25 11.40
CA CYS A 198 -3.64 8.06 10.06
C CYS A 198 -5.13 7.70 10.11
N ARG A 199 -5.77 7.59 8.94
CA ARG A 199 -7.14 7.07 8.81
C ARG A 199 -7.31 6.32 7.51
N PHE A 200 -7.72 5.07 7.62
CA PHE A 200 -7.92 4.11 6.55
C PHE A 200 -9.29 3.42 6.69
N VAL A 201 -9.75 2.86 5.57
CA VAL A 201 -10.85 1.91 5.52
C VAL A 201 -10.50 0.66 6.36
N PRO A 202 -11.49 -0.04 6.93
CA PRO A 202 -11.24 -1.22 7.78
C PRO A 202 -10.74 -2.41 6.94
N LEU A 203 -9.70 -3.07 7.42
CA LEU A 203 -9.31 -4.40 6.97
C LEU A 203 -10.33 -5.40 7.52
N ILE A 204 -10.94 -6.16 6.62
CA ILE A 204 -11.96 -7.16 6.98
C ILE A 204 -11.33 -8.56 6.90
N GLY A 205 -11.52 -9.36 7.94
CA GLY A 205 -10.99 -10.73 7.99
C GLY A 205 -11.00 -11.32 9.40
N LYS A 206 -10.68 -12.62 9.49
CA LYS A 206 -10.73 -13.38 10.75
C LYS A 206 -9.86 -12.81 11.88
N GLU A 207 -8.70 -12.27 11.54
CA GLU A 207 -7.77 -11.61 12.47
C GLU A 207 -7.88 -10.08 12.43
N ALA A 208 -8.89 -9.53 11.74
CA ALA A 208 -9.11 -8.11 11.58
C ALA A 208 -10.54 -7.72 12.00
N PHE A 209 -11.15 -6.73 11.36
CA PHE A 209 -12.53 -6.38 11.66
C PHE A 209 -13.52 -7.38 11.04
N PRO A 210 -14.68 -7.65 11.69
CA PRO A 210 -15.75 -8.42 11.08
C PRO A 210 -16.41 -7.63 9.95
N GLU A 211 -17.10 -8.36 9.06
CA GLU A 211 -18.09 -7.78 8.15
C GLU A 211 -19.13 -6.98 8.95
N ARG A 212 -19.70 -5.95 8.32
CA ARG A 212 -20.79 -5.18 8.90
C ARG A 212 -22.10 -5.96 8.89
#